data_AF-A0A1S6JDS7-F1
#
_entry.id   AF-A0A1S6JDS7-F1
#
_cell.length_a   1.000
_cell.length_b   1.000
_cell.length_c   1.000
_cell.angle_alpha   90.00
_cell.angle_beta   90.00
_cell.angle_gamma   90.00
#
_symmetry.space_group_name_H-M   'P 1'
#
loop_
_entity.id
_entity.type
_entity.pdbx_description
1 polymer ?
#
loop_
_entity_poly.entity_id
_entity_poly.type
_entity_poly.pdbx_seq_one_letter_code
_entity_poly.pdbx_strand_id
1 'polypeptide(L)'
;MRITEEALKQAWHRLAAGSDLLDDAMFPPTGTSYGQYEEHVEDGYTGLFLVLEEDGTVWGHSGPYDEVFVAEGLDEALYCLAEEAVRGLDGTVTGRAGLMDRIDAGWGRRFRGGGADGTAPAPPCGRDPLEGFAWIAGSWREQAPYTNLTFFRGERVSAERIALLHGADPEQVAAGTRLSDLRGADGRADWDTLGKSYCFGQTGDWTFLLYHDTPPGAWADADAFAELGITETVCLSACSAKAIYTFDYVRDGHRVDDGGIIELIWYDRGRSPFDRRGPLDFVNRAIRRAELDHPELTDEFALYFHALETSLGLGLPREDIEEGTVRAARWARRDG
;
A
#
# COMPACT_ATOMS: atom_id res chain seq x y z
N MET A 1 14.87 7.31 27.47
CA MET A 1 16.01 8.25 27.46
C MET A 1 15.76 9.19 26.30
N ARG A 2 15.69 10.50 26.52
CA ARG A 2 15.42 11.48 25.45
C ARG A 2 16.61 11.53 24.50
N ILE A 3 16.37 11.40 23.20
CA ILE A 3 17.43 11.51 22.19
C ILE A 3 17.84 12.97 22.09
N THR A 4 19.14 13.24 22.13
CA THR A 4 19.73 14.57 21.90
C THR A 4 20.69 14.47 20.72
N GLU A 5 20.98 15.59 20.05
CA GLU A 5 21.95 15.64 18.95
C GLU A 5 23.28 15.01 19.37
N GLU A 6 23.81 15.43 20.53
CA GLU A 6 25.09 14.92 21.04
C GLU A 6 25.03 13.41 21.30
N ALA A 7 23.96 12.91 21.91
CA ALA A 7 23.81 11.48 22.18
C ALA A 7 23.71 10.66 20.88
N LEU A 8 22.96 11.15 19.90
CA LEU A 8 22.78 10.51 18.60
C LEU A 8 24.09 10.50 17.81
N LYS A 9 24.79 11.64 17.75
CA LYS A 9 26.08 11.79 17.08
C LYS A 9 27.18 10.92 17.70
N GLN A 10 27.27 10.89 19.03
CA GLN A 10 28.21 10.01 19.74
C GLN A 10 27.89 8.52 19.49
N ALA A 11 26.62 8.15 19.41
CA ALA A 11 26.23 6.78 19.12
C ALA A 11 26.54 6.41 17.67
N TRP A 12 26.29 7.31 16.71
CA TRP A 12 26.65 7.14 15.31
C TRP A 12 28.16 6.93 15.14
N HIS A 13 29.00 7.79 15.72
CA HIS A 13 30.45 7.64 15.60
C HIS A 13 30.98 6.32 16.16
N ARG A 14 30.39 5.83 17.26
CA ARG A 14 30.75 4.52 17.82
C ARG A 14 30.34 3.37 16.89
N LEU A 15 29.15 3.47 16.30
CA LEU A 15 28.65 2.49 15.34
C LEU A 15 29.53 2.48 14.07
N ALA A 16 29.78 3.65 13.49
CA ALA A 16 30.54 3.81 12.26
C ALA A 16 31.98 3.31 12.41
N ALA A 17 32.67 3.68 13.50
CA ALA A 17 34.02 3.20 13.78
C ALA A 17 34.13 1.68 13.98
N GLY A 18 33.00 0.99 14.21
CA GLY A 18 32.93 -0.46 14.34
C GLY A 18 32.55 -1.20 13.06
N SER A 19 32.35 -0.49 11.93
CA SER A 19 31.80 -1.06 10.70
C SER A 19 32.49 -0.51 9.46
N ASP A 20 33.13 -1.40 8.69
CA ASP A 20 33.75 -1.07 7.39
C ASP A 20 32.75 -0.52 6.37
N LEU A 21 31.46 -0.79 6.58
CA LEU A 21 30.37 -0.31 5.71
C LEU A 21 29.99 1.14 5.96
N LEU A 22 30.39 1.71 7.09
CA LEU A 22 30.00 3.06 7.53
C LEU A 22 31.21 4.00 7.66
N ASP A 23 32.42 3.56 7.30
CA ASP A 23 33.66 4.33 7.48
C ASP A 23 33.63 5.70 6.77
N ASP A 24 33.04 5.75 5.57
CA ASP A 24 32.87 6.98 4.78
C ASP A 24 31.53 7.70 5.04
N ALA A 25 30.66 7.12 5.88
CA ALA A 25 29.32 7.63 6.12
C ALA A 25 29.33 8.76 7.15
N MET A 26 29.20 9.99 6.66
CA MET A 26 29.12 11.18 7.52
C MET A 26 27.82 11.21 8.31
N PHE A 27 27.89 11.68 9.55
CA PHE A 27 26.68 11.97 10.33
C PHE A 27 25.89 13.09 9.63
N PRO A 28 24.58 12.93 9.40
CA PRO A 28 23.79 13.95 8.70
C PRO A 28 23.67 15.25 9.50
N PRO A 29 23.44 16.40 8.84
CA PRO A 29 23.08 17.64 9.51
C PRO A 29 21.80 17.47 10.33
N THR A 30 21.69 18.28 11.39
CA THR A 30 20.58 18.23 12.34
C THR A 30 19.96 19.61 12.54
N GLY A 31 18.66 19.64 12.75
CA GLY A 31 17.88 20.82 13.11
C GLY A 31 16.82 20.49 14.15
N THR A 32 16.02 21.49 14.51
CA THR A 32 14.92 21.40 15.50
C THR A 32 13.56 21.73 14.89
N SER A 33 13.48 21.91 13.57
CA SER A 33 12.20 22.10 12.88
C SER A 33 12.29 21.71 11.40
N TYR A 34 11.15 21.37 10.82
CA TYR A 34 11.01 21.10 9.39
C TYR A 34 11.42 22.29 8.51
N GLY A 35 11.11 23.53 8.92
CA GLY A 35 11.51 24.73 8.16
C GLY A 35 13.04 24.87 7.98
N GLN A 36 13.84 24.35 8.92
CA GLN A 36 15.31 24.34 8.75
C GLN A 36 15.78 23.34 7.70
N TYR A 37 15.02 22.25 7.49
CA TYR A 37 15.24 21.33 6.38
C TYR A 37 14.88 22.00 5.05
N GLU A 38 13.73 22.69 4.97
CA GLU A 38 13.31 23.41 3.76
C GLU A 38 14.38 24.43 3.32
N GLU A 39 14.91 25.23 4.26
CA GLU A 39 16.00 26.18 3.99
C GLU A 39 17.24 25.47 3.41
N HIS A 40 17.61 24.28 3.91
CA HIS A 40 18.74 23.51 3.38
C HIS A 40 18.47 22.97 1.96
N VAL A 41 17.24 22.52 1.68
CA VAL A 41 16.86 22.03 0.35
C VAL A 41 16.85 23.16 -0.67
N GLU A 42 16.37 24.35 -0.30
CA GLU A 42 16.42 25.56 -1.15
C GLU A 42 17.86 25.93 -1.53
N ASP A 43 18.82 25.69 -0.63
CA ASP A 43 20.26 25.86 -0.88
C ASP A 43 20.89 24.72 -1.72
N GLY A 44 20.09 23.77 -2.20
CA GLY A 44 20.50 22.68 -3.08
C GLY A 44 20.98 21.41 -2.36
N TYR A 45 20.73 21.29 -1.05
CA TYR A 45 21.02 20.06 -0.32
C TYR A 45 20.08 18.93 -0.73
N THR A 46 20.65 17.75 -1.01
CA THR A 46 19.90 16.55 -1.45
C THR A 46 20.14 15.33 -0.56
N GLY A 47 20.88 15.50 0.54
CA GLY A 47 21.18 14.44 1.49
C GLY A 47 20.08 14.26 2.54
N LEU A 48 20.31 13.34 3.48
CA LEU A 48 19.47 13.17 4.66
C LEU A 48 19.65 14.36 5.62
N PHE A 49 18.56 14.85 6.22
CA PHE A 49 18.57 15.85 7.28
C PHE A 49 17.74 15.34 8.46
N LEU A 50 18.20 15.57 9.69
CA LEU A 50 17.50 15.10 10.89
C LEU A 50 16.84 16.27 11.62
N VAL A 51 15.54 16.17 11.86
CA VAL A 51 14.83 17.07 12.78
C VAL A 51 14.68 16.37 14.12
N LEU A 52 15.25 16.95 15.16
CA LEU A 52 15.17 16.43 16.53
C LEU A 52 14.13 17.23 17.32
N GLU A 53 13.05 16.55 17.67
CA GLU A 53 11.93 17.14 18.40
C GLU A 53 12.20 17.25 19.90
N GLU A 54 11.41 18.11 20.56
CA GLU A 54 11.51 18.31 21.99
C GLU A 54 11.10 17.08 22.83
N ASP A 55 10.38 16.11 22.28
CA ASP A 55 10.09 14.87 22.99
C ASP A 55 11.21 13.82 22.84
N GLY A 56 12.19 14.10 21.97
CA GLY A 56 13.28 13.17 21.62
C GLY A 56 12.97 12.30 20.39
N THR A 57 11.88 12.57 19.67
CA THR A 57 11.61 11.97 18.35
C THR A 57 12.61 12.51 17.32
N VAL A 58 13.08 11.64 16.44
CA VAL A 58 13.99 11.98 15.33
C VAL A 58 13.26 11.72 14.03
N TRP A 59 13.09 12.77 13.23
CA TRP A 59 12.54 12.70 11.89
C TRP A 59 13.69 12.81 10.89
N GLY A 60 13.74 11.91 9.91
CA GLY A 60 14.69 11.94 8.81
C GLY A 60 13.99 12.40 7.53
N HIS A 61 14.49 13.47 6.91
CA HIS A 61 13.95 14.07 5.69
C HIS A 61 14.98 14.00 4.56
N SER A 62 14.58 13.73 3.31
CA SER A 62 15.52 13.68 2.17
C SER A 62 14.87 13.82 0.79
N GLY A 63 15.30 14.85 0.04
CA GLY A 63 14.96 15.02 -1.37
C GLY A 63 13.46 15.26 -1.63
N PRO A 64 12.90 14.79 -2.76
CA PRO A 64 11.48 14.98 -3.11
C PRO A 64 10.51 14.15 -2.25
N TYR A 65 11.06 13.37 -1.31
CA TYR A 65 10.30 12.59 -0.34
C TYR A 65 10.43 13.31 1.01
N ASP A 66 9.39 14.04 1.39
CA ASP A 66 9.46 14.98 2.51
C ASP A 66 9.83 14.27 3.81
N GLU A 67 9.36 13.04 4.05
CA GLU A 67 9.74 12.21 5.19
C GLU A 67 10.27 10.85 4.75
N VAL A 68 11.43 10.46 5.28
CA VAL A 68 12.04 9.15 5.05
C VAL A 68 11.82 8.21 6.23
N PHE A 69 11.94 8.71 7.46
CA PHE A 69 11.75 7.91 8.67
C PHE A 69 11.39 8.73 9.90
N VAL A 70 10.82 8.06 10.91
CA VAL A 70 10.59 8.60 12.25
C VAL A 70 11.06 7.58 13.29
N ALA A 71 11.83 8.02 14.28
CA ALA A 71 12.39 7.16 15.33
C ALA A 71 12.23 7.75 16.72
N GLU A 72 11.81 6.94 17.70
CA GLU A 72 11.68 7.33 19.13
C GLU A 72 12.81 6.74 20.00
N GLY A 73 13.43 5.67 19.51
CA GLY A 73 14.54 5.00 20.17
C GLY A 73 15.86 5.37 19.52
N LEU A 74 16.91 5.52 20.34
CA LEU A 74 18.27 5.74 19.83
C LEU A 74 18.70 4.62 18.86
N ASP A 75 18.33 3.38 19.17
CA ASP A 75 18.65 2.20 18.36
C ASP A 75 17.87 2.15 17.05
N GLU A 76 16.60 2.57 17.05
CA GLU A 76 15.78 2.73 15.84
C GLU A 76 16.33 3.86 14.94
N ALA A 77 16.71 4.99 15.54
CA ALA A 77 17.34 6.09 14.82
C ALA A 77 18.65 5.65 14.17
N LEU A 78 19.50 4.92 14.88
CA LEU A 78 20.75 4.38 14.32
C LEU A 78 20.50 3.37 13.20
N TYR A 79 19.47 2.52 13.32
CA TYR A 79 19.06 1.63 12.25
C TYR A 79 18.68 2.41 10.99
N CYS A 80 17.82 3.42 11.10
CA CYS A 80 17.40 4.23 9.96
C CYS A 80 18.56 5.01 9.33
N LEU A 81 19.47 5.58 10.15
CA LEU A 81 20.68 6.25 9.66
C LEU A 81 21.59 5.29 8.88
N ALA A 82 21.80 4.09 9.40
CA ALA A 82 22.63 3.08 8.75
C ALA A 82 21.97 2.58 7.45
N GLU A 83 20.65 2.39 7.44
CA GLU A 83 19.89 2.00 6.25
C GLU A 83 20.03 3.02 5.12
N GLU A 84 19.99 4.32 5.44
CA GLU A 84 20.27 5.39 4.47
C GLU A 84 21.71 5.38 3.98
N ALA A 85 22.68 5.21 4.89
CA ALA A 85 24.09 5.19 4.52
C ALA A 85 24.45 4.04 3.57
N VAL A 86 23.88 2.84 3.77
CA VAL A 86 24.15 1.68 2.91
C VAL A 86 23.33 1.64 1.64
N ARG A 87 22.34 2.54 1.47
CA ARG A 87 21.43 2.57 0.31
C ARG A 87 22.17 2.67 -1.02
N GLY A 88 23.30 3.39 -1.05
CA GLY A 88 24.16 3.56 -2.23
C GLY A 88 25.16 2.42 -2.48
N LEU A 89 25.31 1.48 -1.54
CA LEU A 89 26.28 0.39 -1.62
C LEU A 89 25.72 -0.85 -2.33
N ASP A 90 24.40 -1.02 -2.30
CA ASP A 90 23.70 -2.10 -3.01
C ASP A 90 22.37 -1.57 -3.58
N GLY A 91 22.05 -1.94 -4.83
CA GLY A 91 20.83 -1.51 -5.51
C GLY A 91 19.59 -2.31 -5.10
N THR A 92 19.74 -3.41 -4.37
CA THR A 92 18.66 -4.34 -4.01
C THR A 92 18.29 -4.23 -2.54
N VAL A 93 17.00 -4.41 -2.22
CA VAL A 93 16.52 -4.41 -0.82
C VAL A 93 17.15 -5.54 -0.01
N THR A 94 17.27 -6.74 -0.59
CA THR A 94 17.88 -7.90 0.07
C THR A 94 19.37 -7.76 0.27
N GLY A 95 20.10 -7.21 -0.71
CA GLY A 95 21.52 -6.89 -0.56
C GLY A 95 21.74 -5.87 0.56
N ARG A 96 20.97 -4.77 0.58
CA ARG A 96 20.97 -3.80 1.69
C ARG A 96 20.66 -4.45 3.03
N ALA A 97 19.68 -5.35 3.09
CA ALA A 97 19.35 -6.09 4.31
C ALA A 97 20.55 -6.93 4.81
N GLY A 98 21.23 -7.62 3.90
CA GLY A 98 22.46 -8.37 4.21
C GLY A 98 23.59 -7.48 4.72
N LEU A 99 23.76 -6.28 4.16
CA LEU A 99 24.71 -5.28 4.67
C LEU A 99 24.33 -4.83 6.09
N MET A 100 23.05 -4.56 6.33
CA MET A 100 22.55 -4.19 7.65
C MET A 100 22.77 -5.30 8.70
N ASP A 101 22.71 -6.59 8.31
CA ASP A 101 22.97 -7.71 9.23
C ASP A 101 24.45 -7.81 9.64
N ARG A 102 25.36 -7.30 8.81
CA ARG A 102 26.78 -7.19 9.15
C ARG A 102 27.05 -6.08 10.16
N ILE A 103 26.24 -5.01 10.15
CA ILE A 103 26.35 -3.90 11.10
C ILE A 103 25.79 -4.33 12.46
N ASP A 104 24.54 -4.82 12.49
CA ASP A 104 23.90 -5.38 13.68
C ASP A 104 22.85 -6.44 13.26
N ALA A 105 23.18 -7.71 13.50
CA ALA A 105 22.31 -8.84 13.16
C ALA A 105 20.97 -8.85 13.95
N GLY A 106 20.88 -8.11 15.05
CA GLY A 106 19.66 -7.95 15.84
C GLY A 106 18.67 -6.96 15.23
N TRP A 107 19.10 -6.07 14.32
CA TRP A 107 18.21 -5.10 13.68
C TRP A 107 17.21 -5.73 12.72
N GLY A 108 17.59 -6.79 11.99
CA GLY A 108 16.65 -7.50 11.10
C GLY A 108 15.41 -8.01 11.85
N ARG A 109 15.60 -8.54 13.06
CA ARG A 109 14.48 -8.97 13.90
C ARG A 109 13.68 -7.80 14.46
N ARG A 110 14.34 -6.70 14.85
CA ARG A 110 13.73 -5.58 15.57
C ARG A 110 12.96 -4.61 14.66
N PHE A 111 13.49 -4.32 13.47
CA PHE A 111 13.02 -3.19 12.66
C PHE A 111 12.60 -3.57 11.23
N ARG A 112 13.19 -4.61 10.62
CA ARG A 112 12.88 -4.98 9.22
C ARG A 112 11.49 -5.62 9.01
N GLY A 113 10.85 -6.10 10.08
CA GLY A 113 9.46 -6.57 10.05
C GLY A 113 8.42 -5.44 9.93
N GLY A 114 8.87 -4.19 9.86
CA GLY A 114 8.06 -3.03 9.57
C GLY A 114 7.76 -2.12 10.76
N GLY A 115 8.24 -2.35 11.98
CA GLY A 115 8.07 -1.34 13.03
C GLY A 115 8.62 -1.70 14.39
N ALA A 116 8.85 -0.67 15.21
CA ALA A 116 9.40 -0.75 16.57
C ALA A 116 8.44 -1.32 17.63
N ASP A 117 7.21 -1.72 17.26
CA ASP A 117 6.15 -2.15 18.19
C ASP A 117 6.39 -3.53 18.84
N GLY A 118 7.54 -4.15 18.62
CA GLY A 118 7.97 -5.33 19.37
C GLY A 118 7.19 -6.62 19.11
N THR A 119 6.17 -6.59 18.24
CA THR A 119 5.57 -7.82 17.71
C THR A 119 6.57 -8.48 16.77
N ALA A 120 6.99 -9.70 17.12
CA ALA A 120 7.84 -10.49 16.25
C ALA A 120 7.18 -10.59 14.86
N PRO A 121 7.93 -10.36 13.77
CA PRO A 121 7.39 -10.49 12.43
C PRO A 121 6.77 -11.89 12.30
N ALA A 122 5.59 -11.97 11.70
CA ALA A 122 5.05 -13.27 11.34
C ALA A 122 6.11 -14.01 10.49
N PRO A 123 6.18 -15.34 10.50
CA PRO A 123 7.06 -16.06 9.59
C PRO A 123 6.72 -15.69 8.14
N PRO A 124 7.70 -15.72 7.21
CA PRO A 124 7.45 -15.53 5.78
C PRO A 124 6.21 -16.33 5.38
N CYS A 125 5.29 -15.71 4.65
CA CYS A 125 4.01 -16.34 4.33
C CYS A 125 4.21 -17.64 3.52
N GLY A 126 5.38 -17.80 2.86
CA GLY A 126 5.78 -18.98 2.12
C GLY A 126 4.93 -19.26 0.88
N ARG A 127 3.93 -18.41 0.64
CA ARG A 127 2.99 -18.47 -0.47
C ARG A 127 3.55 -17.63 -1.62
N ASP A 128 3.39 -18.11 -2.85
CA ASP A 128 3.66 -17.27 -4.01
C ASP A 128 2.66 -16.10 -4.01
N PRO A 129 3.14 -14.83 -3.95
CA PRO A 129 2.25 -13.68 -3.98
C PRO A 129 1.32 -13.65 -5.19
N LEU A 130 1.74 -14.23 -6.32
CA LEU A 130 0.96 -14.31 -7.56
C LEU A 130 -0.11 -15.41 -7.53
N GLU A 131 -0.13 -16.27 -6.51
CA GLU A 131 -1.29 -17.10 -6.16
C GLU A 131 -2.30 -16.35 -5.29
N GLY A 132 -1.92 -15.18 -4.75
CA GLY A 132 -2.75 -14.25 -4.00
C GLY A 132 -3.19 -13.05 -4.85
N PHE A 133 -3.72 -12.02 -4.21
CA PHE A 133 -4.30 -10.82 -4.84
C PHE A 133 -3.36 -10.13 -5.85
N ALA A 134 -2.04 -10.24 -5.66
CA ALA A 134 -1.04 -9.61 -6.53
C ALA A 134 -1.09 -10.07 -8.01
N TRP A 135 -1.72 -11.21 -8.32
CA TRP A 135 -1.87 -11.70 -9.69
C TRP A 135 -2.49 -10.65 -10.64
N ILE A 136 -3.38 -9.79 -10.12
CA ILE A 136 -4.13 -8.83 -10.93
C ILE A 136 -3.28 -7.62 -11.35
N ALA A 137 -2.15 -7.38 -10.70
CA ALA A 137 -1.28 -6.22 -10.95
C ALA A 137 -0.93 -6.04 -12.43
N GLY A 138 -0.55 -7.14 -13.10
CA GLY A 138 -0.17 -7.11 -14.51
C GLY A 138 -1.30 -6.70 -15.45
N SER A 139 -2.51 -7.24 -15.27
CA SER A 139 -3.66 -6.87 -16.10
C SER A 139 -4.25 -5.51 -15.73
N TRP A 140 -4.17 -5.15 -14.45
CA TRP A 140 -4.79 -3.93 -13.95
C TRP A 140 -4.00 -2.67 -14.31
N ARG A 141 -2.67 -2.80 -14.50
CA ARG A 141 -1.85 -1.80 -15.19
C ARG A 141 -2.38 -1.46 -16.57
N GLU A 142 -2.92 -2.45 -17.28
CA GLU A 142 -3.57 -2.31 -18.58
C GLU A 142 -5.08 -2.00 -18.45
N GLN A 143 -5.53 -1.61 -17.25
CA GLN A 143 -6.91 -1.27 -16.91
C GLN A 143 -7.91 -2.42 -17.15
N ALA A 144 -7.45 -3.67 -17.04
CA ALA A 144 -8.26 -4.86 -17.24
C ALA A 144 -8.39 -5.71 -15.95
N PRO A 145 -9.55 -6.35 -15.71
CA PRO A 145 -10.78 -6.26 -16.50
C PRO A 145 -11.59 -4.97 -16.26
N TYR A 146 -11.28 -4.22 -15.20
CA TYR A 146 -11.98 -3.01 -14.77
C TYR A 146 -11.00 -2.00 -14.16
N THR A 147 -11.34 -0.71 -14.16
CA THR A 147 -10.48 0.36 -13.60
C THR A 147 -10.67 0.60 -12.12
N ASN A 148 -11.73 0.08 -11.49
CA ASN A 148 -11.97 0.21 -10.06
C ASN A 148 -12.10 -1.17 -9.42
N LEU A 149 -11.50 -1.35 -8.25
CA LEU A 149 -11.75 -2.44 -7.32
C LEU A 149 -12.14 -1.87 -5.97
N THR A 150 -13.35 -2.15 -5.53
CA THR A 150 -13.85 -1.72 -4.23
C THR A 150 -14.14 -2.93 -3.37
N PHE A 151 -13.64 -2.92 -2.14
CA PHE A 151 -13.87 -3.93 -1.13
C PHE A 151 -14.71 -3.35 0.00
N PHE A 152 -15.63 -4.14 0.53
CA PHE A 152 -16.57 -3.79 1.57
C PHE A 152 -16.55 -4.85 2.66
N ARG A 153 -16.49 -4.43 3.93
CA ARG A 153 -16.55 -5.31 5.10
C ARG A 153 -17.57 -4.80 6.11
N GLY A 154 -18.26 -5.72 6.78
CA GLY A 154 -19.27 -5.42 7.79
C GLY A 154 -20.16 -6.62 8.11
N GLU A 155 -21.00 -6.54 9.13
CA GLU A 155 -21.73 -7.70 9.69
C GLU A 155 -22.74 -8.35 8.73
N ARG A 156 -23.28 -7.59 7.78
CA ARG A 156 -24.38 -8.03 6.89
C ARG A 156 -24.15 -7.65 5.43
N VAL A 157 -22.91 -7.44 5.06
CA VAL A 157 -22.53 -7.07 3.70
C VAL A 157 -22.68 -8.30 2.80
N SER A 158 -23.43 -8.16 1.72
CA SER A 158 -23.58 -9.20 0.69
C SER A 158 -23.24 -8.62 -0.68
N ALA A 159 -22.58 -9.43 -1.50
CA ALA A 159 -22.13 -9.02 -2.83
C ALA A 159 -23.29 -8.60 -3.73
N GLU A 160 -24.43 -9.29 -3.66
CA GLU A 160 -25.64 -8.93 -4.39
C GLU A 160 -26.19 -7.58 -3.96
N ARG A 161 -26.26 -7.31 -2.65
CA ARG A 161 -26.82 -6.04 -2.16
C ARG A 161 -25.90 -4.86 -2.47
N ILE A 162 -24.58 -5.07 -2.42
CA ILE A 162 -23.60 -4.08 -2.90
C ILE A 162 -23.77 -3.84 -4.40
N ALA A 163 -23.83 -4.89 -5.22
CA ALA A 163 -24.03 -4.74 -6.67
C ALA A 163 -25.31 -3.96 -6.99
N LEU A 164 -26.42 -4.27 -6.32
CA LEU A 164 -27.69 -3.57 -6.47
C LEU A 164 -27.61 -2.10 -6.02
N LEU A 165 -26.95 -1.82 -4.90
CA LEU A 165 -26.72 -0.45 -4.43
C LEU A 165 -25.94 0.37 -5.47
N HIS A 166 -24.98 -0.26 -6.14
CA HIS A 166 -24.23 0.34 -7.23
C HIS A 166 -24.98 0.33 -8.58
N GLY A 167 -26.25 -0.09 -8.62
CA GLY A 167 -27.09 0.00 -9.81
C GLY A 167 -26.98 -1.18 -10.78
N ALA A 168 -26.56 -2.35 -10.30
CA ALA A 168 -26.66 -3.60 -11.06
C ALA A 168 -28.12 -3.94 -11.41
N ASP A 169 -28.32 -4.55 -12.59
CA ASP A 169 -29.61 -5.06 -13.04
C ASP A 169 -30.15 -6.15 -12.09
N PRO A 170 -31.29 -5.92 -11.40
CA PRO A 170 -31.84 -6.88 -10.44
C PRO A 170 -32.17 -8.24 -11.06
N GLU A 171 -32.57 -8.30 -12.33
CA GLU A 171 -32.89 -9.57 -12.99
C GLU A 171 -31.63 -10.41 -13.18
N GLN A 172 -30.50 -9.78 -13.55
CA GLN A 172 -29.23 -10.47 -13.72
C GLN A 172 -28.60 -10.90 -12.39
N VAL A 173 -28.73 -10.06 -11.36
CA VAL A 173 -28.33 -10.40 -10.00
C VAL A 173 -29.12 -11.61 -9.49
N ALA A 174 -30.45 -11.63 -9.69
CA ALA A 174 -31.30 -12.75 -9.31
C ALA A 174 -31.04 -14.01 -10.15
N ALA A 175 -30.76 -13.86 -11.44
CA ALA A 175 -30.58 -14.97 -12.37
C ALA A 175 -29.26 -15.74 -12.21
N GLY A 176 -28.30 -15.22 -11.46
CA GLY A 176 -27.03 -15.91 -11.35
C GLY A 176 -25.99 -15.48 -12.39
N THR A 177 -26.21 -14.37 -13.11
CA THR A 177 -25.40 -13.99 -14.29
C THR A 177 -23.91 -13.96 -13.97
N ARG A 178 -23.11 -14.49 -14.90
CA ARG A 178 -21.65 -14.61 -14.85
C ARG A 178 -21.00 -13.71 -15.88
N LEU A 179 -19.73 -13.38 -15.68
CA LEU A 179 -18.97 -12.57 -16.63
C LEU A 179 -18.93 -13.19 -18.04
N SER A 180 -18.85 -14.53 -18.13
CA SER A 180 -18.92 -15.27 -19.39
C SER A 180 -20.23 -15.05 -20.15
N ASP A 181 -21.35 -14.83 -19.45
CA ASP A 181 -22.67 -14.59 -20.05
C ASP A 181 -22.76 -13.19 -20.67
N LEU A 182 -21.91 -12.26 -20.20
CA LEU A 182 -21.80 -10.90 -20.73
C LEU A 182 -20.79 -10.79 -21.88
N ARG A 183 -19.85 -11.73 -21.97
CA ARG A 183 -18.85 -11.82 -23.05
C ARG A 183 -19.52 -12.31 -24.34
N GLY A 184 -19.04 -11.81 -25.49
CA GLY A 184 -19.49 -12.26 -26.80
C GLY A 184 -19.04 -13.69 -27.12
N ALA A 185 -19.47 -14.22 -28.28
CA ALA A 185 -19.14 -15.58 -28.72
C ALA A 185 -17.62 -15.82 -28.96
N ASP A 186 -16.82 -14.76 -29.06
CA ASP A 186 -15.36 -14.80 -29.14
C ASP A 186 -14.67 -14.78 -27.75
N GLY A 187 -15.46 -14.83 -26.67
CA GLY A 187 -14.96 -14.77 -25.30
C GLY A 187 -14.49 -13.38 -24.87
N ARG A 188 -14.66 -12.36 -25.71
CA ARG A 188 -14.33 -10.97 -25.38
C ARG A 188 -15.61 -10.21 -25.11
N ALA A 189 -15.62 -9.45 -24.02
CA ALA A 189 -16.68 -8.46 -23.83
C ALA A 189 -16.27 -7.21 -24.60
N ASP A 190 -17.22 -6.64 -25.35
CA ASP A 190 -17.06 -5.33 -25.95
C ASP A 190 -16.78 -4.30 -24.83
N TRP A 191 -15.92 -3.32 -25.09
CA TRP A 191 -15.61 -2.25 -24.15
C TRP A 191 -16.88 -1.51 -23.70
N ASP A 192 -17.89 -1.38 -24.56
CA ASP A 192 -19.18 -0.79 -24.18
C ASP A 192 -19.95 -1.67 -23.18
N THR A 193 -19.79 -3.00 -23.25
CA THR A 193 -20.38 -3.94 -22.30
C THR A 193 -19.64 -3.92 -20.97
N LEU A 194 -18.30 -3.98 -20.99
CA LEU A 194 -17.49 -3.89 -19.76
C LEU A 194 -17.67 -2.55 -19.07
N GLY A 195 -17.68 -1.45 -19.83
CA GLY A 195 -17.93 -0.11 -19.34
C GLY A 195 -19.25 0.03 -18.58
N LYS A 196 -20.25 -0.79 -18.91
CA LYS A 196 -21.60 -0.76 -18.34
C LYS A 196 -21.93 -2.00 -17.49
N SER A 197 -20.93 -2.56 -16.82
CA SER A 197 -21.08 -3.78 -16.04
C SER A 197 -20.25 -3.79 -14.76
N TYR A 198 -20.60 -4.74 -13.90
CA TYR A 198 -19.98 -5.05 -12.64
C TYR A 198 -19.53 -6.50 -12.63
N CYS A 199 -18.40 -6.79 -11.99
CA CYS A 199 -18.15 -8.10 -11.39
C CYS A 199 -18.18 -7.96 -9.88
N PHE A 200 -18.80 -8.91 -9.17
CA PHE A 200 -18.95 -8.85 -7.72
C PHE A 200 -18.87 -10.24 -7.10
N GLY A 201 -18.58 -10.27 -5.81
CA GLY A 201 -18.48 -11.52 -5.07
C GLY A 201 -17.94 -11.29 -3.66
N GLN A 202 -17.54 -12.37 -3.01
CA GLN A 202 -16.96 -12.32 -1.67
C GLN A 202 -15.72 -13.22 -1.60
N THR A 203 -14.66 -12.71 -0.97
CA THR A 203 -13.43 -13.45 -0.67
C THR A 203 -13.05 -13.17 0.78
N GLY A 204 -13.05 -14.22 1.60
CA GLY A 204 -12.87 -14.05 3.05
C GLY A 204 -13.97 -13.15 3.64
N ASP A 205 -13.54 -12.18 4.45
CA ASP A 205 -14.44 -11.21 5.10
C ASP A 205 -14.80 -10.01 4.20
N TRP A 206 -14.27 -9.96 2.98
CA TRP A 206 -14.45 -8.84 2.06
C TRP A 206 -15.41 -9.21 0.93
N THR A 207 -16.45 -8.41 0.77
CA THR A 207 -17.22 -8.34 -0.47
C THR A 207 -16.47 -7.44 -1.45
N PHE A 208 -16.35 -7.84 -2.71
CA PHE A 208 -15.69 -7.04 -3.74
C PHE A 208 -16.66 -6.62 -4.86
N LEU A 209 -16.33 -5.50 -5.50
CA LEU A 209 -16.97 -4.97 -6.69
C LEU A 209 -15.90 -4.45 -7.65
N LEU A 210 -15.90 -4.93 -8.89
CA LEU A 210 -15.04 -4.45 -9.98
C LEU A 210 -15.91 -3.76 -11.03
N TYR A 211 -15.52 -2.55 -11.43
CA TYR A 211 -16.27 -1.76 -12.42
C TYR A 211 -15.41 -0.67 -13.08
N HIS A 212 -15.84 -0.20 -14.26
CA HIS A 212 -15.20 0.94 -14.92
C HIS A 212 -15.84 2.26 -14.53
N ASP A 213 -17.17 2.29 -14.55
CA ASP A 213 -17.97 3.48 -14.26
C ASP A 213 -19.28 3.04 -13.55
N THR A 214 -19.94 3.98 -12.90
CA THR A 214 -21.23 3.79 -12.24
C THR A 214 -22.34 4.51 -13.03
N PRO A 215 -23.56 3.97 -13.15
CA PRO A 215 -24.63 4.59 -13.90
C PRO A 215 -24.98 5.93 -13.24
N PRO A 216 -25.36 6.95 -14.04
CA PRO A 216 -25.69 8.26 -13.52
C PRO A 216 -26.75 8.19 -12.41
N GLY A 217 -26.45 8.74 -11.23
CA GLY A 217 -27.40 8.76 -10.12
C GLY A 217 -27.45 7.46 -9.29
N ALA A 218 -26.61 6.45 -9.58
CA ALA A 218 -26.23 5.48 -8.56
C ALA A 218 -25.26 6.18 -7.61
N TRP A 219 -25.71 6.45 -6.39
CA TRP A 219 -24.87 6.99 -5.33
C TRP A 219 -25.00 6.07 -4.14
N ALA A 220 -23.90 5.38 -3.84
CA ALA A 220 -23.73 4.74 -2.56
C ALA A 220 -23.09 5.80 -1.66
N ASP A 221 -23.89 6.42 -0.79
CA ASP A 221 -23.43 7.40 0.18
C ASP A 221 -23.22 6.77 1.56
N ALA A 222 -22.71 7.56 2.50
CA ALA A 222 -22.43 7.10 3.85
C ALA A 222 -23.68 6.55 4.56
N ASP A 223 -24.86 7.12 4.29
CA ASP A 223 -26.12 6.68 4.87
C ASP A 223 -26.53 5.30 4.32
N ALA A 224 -26.40 5.09 3.01
CA ALA A 224 -26.63 3.79 2.38
C ALA A 224 -25.65 2.73 2.90
N PHE A 225 -24.37 3.09 3.08
CA PHE A 225 -23.37 2.18 3.64
C PHE A 225 -23.67 1.80 5.10
N ALA A 226 -24.08 2.77 5.92
CA ALA A 226 -24.50 2.53 7.29
C ALA A 226 -25.73 1.60 7.37
N GLU A 227 -26.72 1.77 6.47
CA GLU A 227 -27.89 0.88 6.40
C GLU A 227 -27.50 -0.58 6.07
N LEU A 228 -26.49 -0.76 5.22
CA LEU A 228 -25.94 -2.08 4.88
C LEU A 228 -25.03 -2.66 5.97
N GLY A 229 -24.76 -1.90 7.04
CA GLY A 229 -23.85 -2.30 8.11
C GLY A 229 -22.40 -2.43 7.62
N ILE A 230 -22.03 -1.66 6.59
CA ILE A 230 -20.65 -1.57 6.11
C ILE A 230 -19.87 -0.74 7.12
N THR A 231 -18.82 -1.33 7.70
CA THR A 231 -17.92 -0.65 8.62
C THR A 231 -16.63 -0.24 7.92
N GLU A 232 -16.24 -0.92 6.84
CA GLU A 232 -14.99 -0.62 6.14
C GLU A 232 -15.13 -0.73 4.63
N THR A 233 -14.48 0.21 3.94
CA THR A 233 -14.39 0.26 2.48
C THR A 233 -12.97 0.55 2.04
N VAL A 234 -12.45 -0.26 1.12
CA VAL A 234 -11.17 0.00 0.44
C VAL A 234 -11.46 0.16 -1.05
N CYS A 235 -11.11 1.30 -1.63
CA CYS A 235 -11.23 1.55 -3.05
C CYS A 235 -9.85 1.72 -3.66
N LEU A 236 -9.58 0.92 -4.69
CA LEU A 236 -8.43 1.00 -5.57
C LEU A 236 -8.93 1.44 -6.94
N SER A 237 -8.42 2.54 -7.48
CA SER A 237 -8.74 2.95 -8.85
C SER A 237 -7.47 3.14 -9.68
N ALA A 238 -7.50 2.67 -10.94
CA ALA A 238 -6.42 2.80 -11.90
C ALA A 238 -6.70 3.99 -12.83
N CYS A 239 -5.75 4.94 -12.91
CA CYS A 239 -5.82 6.03 -13.88
C CYS A 239 -4.80 5.84 -15.01
N SER A 240 -5.31 5.81 -16.25
CA SER A 240 -4.55 5.58 -17.49
C SER A 240 -3.39 6.55 -17.72
N ALA A 241 -3.50 7.79 -17.26
CA ALA A 241 -2.59 8.85 -17.67
C ALA A 241 -1.20 8.77 -17.01
N LYS A 242 -1.06 8.03 -15.91
CA LYS A 242 0.18 8.05 -15.10
C LYS A 242 0.42 6.80 -14.24
N ALA A 243 -0.40 5.75 -14.37
CA ALA A 243 -0.41 4.65 -13.39
C ALA A 243 -0.46 5.21 -11.94
N ILE A 244 -1.28 6.25 -11.79
CA ILE A 244 -1.72 6.78 -10.50
C ILE A 244 -2.80 5.86 -10.00
N TYR A 245 -2.66 5.46 -8.74
CA TYR A 245 -3.67 4.68 -8.07
C TYR A 245 -4.20 5.45 -6.86
N THR A 246 -5.51 5.67 -6.87
CA THR A 246 -6.16 6.19 -5.67
C THR A 246 -6.35 5.00 -4.75
N PHE A 247 -5.80 5.11 -3.54
CA PHE A 247 -6.11 4.23 -2.43
C PHE A 247 -6.97 5.04 -1.46
N ASP A 248 -8.26 4.72 -1.41
CA ASP A 248 -9.18 5.29 -0.45
C ASP A 248 -9.58 4.22 0.55
N TYR A 249 -9.29 4.47 1.82
CA TYR A 249 -9.63 3.57 2.90
C TYR A 249 -10.48 4.30 3.92
N VAL A 250 -11.71 3.82 4.10
CA VAL A 250 -12.68 4.33 5.05
C VAL A 250 -12.96 3.25 6.08
N ARG A 251 -12.98 3.64 7.35
CA ARG A 251 -13.36 2.81 8.49
C ARG A 251 -14.31 3.60 9.38
N ASP A 252 -15.43 2.98 9.74
CA ASP A 252 -16.49 3.52 10.58
C ASP A 252 -17.00 4.89 10.10
N GLY A 253 -17.12 5.04 8.77
CA GLY A 253 -17.57 6.29 8.13
C GLY A 253 -16.52 7.39 8.05
N HIS A 254 -15.30 7.15 8.52
CA HIS A 254 -14.19 8.09 8.48
C HIS A 254 -13.08 7.62 7.56
N ARG A 255 -12.55 8.53 6.76
CA ARG A 255 -11.35 8.27 5.96
C ARG A 255 -10.18 8.03 6.92
N VAL A 256 -9.44 6.94 6.70
CA VAL A 256 -8.31 6.53 7.55
C VAL A 256 -7.11 7.44 7.31
N ASP A 257 -6.93 7.94 6.09
CA ASP A 257 -5.91 8.95 5.75
C ASP A 257 -6.40 9.87 4.62
N ASP A 258 -6.16 11.16 4.76
CA ASP A 258 -6.57 12.21 3.83
C ASP A 258 -5.64 12.33 2.61
N GLY A 259 -4.47 11.68 2.63
CA GLY A 259 -3.46 11.72 1.57
C GLY A 259 -3.74 10.88 0.33
N GLY A 260 -4.92 10.23 0.23
CA GLY A 260 -5.12 8.98 -0.53
C GLY A 260 -5.08 9.02 -2.06
N ILE A 261 -3.97 9.49 -2.62
CA ILE A 261 -3.48 9.22 -3.96
C ILE A 261 -2.03 8.75 -3.81
N ILE A 262 -1.74 7.54 -4.27
CA ILE A 262 -0.36 7.03 -4.36
C ILE A 262 -0.01 6.90 -5.83
N GLU A 263 1.04 7.60 -6.23
CA GLU A 263 1.65 7.38 -7.53
C GLU A 263 2.64 6.21 -7.40
N LEU A 264 2.16 4.97 -7.48
CA LEU A 264 2.99 3.75 -7.37
C LEU A 264 4.14 3.72 -8.39
N ILE A 265 4.02 4.45 -9.50
CA ILE A 265 5.13 4.64 -10.47
C ILE A 265 6.34 5.38 -9.91
N TRP A 266 6.18 6.16 -8.84
CA TRP A 266 7.26 6.87 -8.16
C TRP A 266 7.65 6.21 -6.84
N TYR A 267 7.10 5.02 -6.56
CA TYR A 267 7.47 4.24 -5.40
C TYR A 267 8.93 3.78 -5.54
N ASP A 268 9.79 4.29 -4.64
CA ASP A 268 11.18 3.86 -4.54
C ASP A 268 11.30 2.78 -3.45
N ARG A 269 11.85 1.62 -3.82
CA ARG A 269 11.95 0.47 -2.90
C ARG A 269 12.71 0.81 -1.63
N GLY A 270 12.20 0.32 -0.50
CA GLY A 270 12.66 0.65 0.84
C GLY A 270 12.26 2.04 1.32
N ARG A 271 11.46 2.80 0.56
CA ARG A 271 10.75 3.98 1.08
C ARG A 271 9.37 3.59 1.58
N SER A 272 8.80 4.47 2.40
CA SER A 272 7.42 4.38 2.86
C SER A 272 6.55 5.27 1.98
N PRO A 273 5.52 4.74 1.31
CA PRO A 273 4.61 5.57 0.52
C PRO A 273 3.61 6.38 1.37
N PHE A 274 3.47 6.05 2.65
CA PHE A 274 2.65 6.80 3.61
C PHE A 274 3.49 7.32 4.76
N ASP A 275 3.00 8.37 5.43
CA ASP A 275 3.59 8.92 6.65
C ASP A 275 3.82 7.82 7.68
N ARG A 276 5.04 7.76 8.23
CA ARG A 276 5.33 6.76 9.25
C ARG A 276 4.60 7.11 10.53
N ARG A 277 4.10 6.06 11.20
CA ARG A 277 3.22 6.16 12.38
C ARG A 277 1.89 6.88 12.12
N GLY A 278 1.61 7.24 10.87
CA GLY A 278 0.29 7.63 10.44
C GLY A 278 -0.69 6.43 10.47
N PRO A 279 -1.98 6.67 10.26
CA PRO A 279 -3.00 5.63 10.25
C PRO A 279 -2.76 4.50 9.24
N LEU A 280 -1.99 4.77 8.16
CA LEU A 280 -1.62 3.79 7.13
C LEU A 280 -0.23 3.19 7.31
N ASP A 281 0.46 3.45 8.43
CA ASP A 281 1.80 2.91 8.66
C ASP A 281 1.83 1.38 8.59
N PHE A 282 0.75 0.71 9.03
CA PHE A 282 0.60 -0.74 8.92
C PHE A 282 0.77 -1.26 7.48
N VAL A 283 0.44 -0.46 6.45
CA VAL A 283 0.68 -0.78 5.04
C VAL A 283 2.15 -0.60 4.70
N ASN A 284 2.82 0.47 5.16
CA ASN A 284 4.27 0.62 5.02
C ASN A 284 5.02 -0.62 5.54
N ARG A 285 4.59 -1.13 6.70
CA ARG A 285 5.18 -2.34 7.32
C ARG A 285 5.03 -3.56 6.42
N ALA A 286 3.83 -3.75 5.88
CA ALA A 286 3.53 -4.87 5.00
C ALA A 286 4.30 -4.77 3.67
N ILE A 287 4.46 -3.56 3.11
CA ILE A 287 5.28 -3.33 1.92
C ILE A 287 6.73 -3.66 2.21
N ARG A 288 7.31 -3.08 3.27
CA ARG A 288 8.71 -3.32 3.63
C ARG A 288 9.01 -4.81 3.81
N ARG A 289 8.07 -5.52 4.40
CA ARG A 289 8.15 -6.96 4.57
C ARG A 289 8.04 -7.72 3.24
N ALA A 290 7.10 -7.35 2.38
CA ALA A 290 6.96 -7.93 1.05
C ALA A 290 8.26 -7.81 0.24
N GLU A 291 8.98 -6.69 0.34
CA GLU A 291 10.25 -6.50 -0.38
C GLU A 291 11.35 -7.46 0.08
N LEU A 292 11.30 -7.89 1.35
CA LEU A 292 12.29 -8.76 1.97
C LEU A 292 11.94 -10.23 1.79
N ASP A 293 10.66 -10.57 1.97
CA ASP A 293 10.15 -11.94 1.85
C ASP A 293 10.06 -12.37 0.37
N HIS A 294 9.84 -11.42 -0.56
CA HIS A 294 9.65 -11.66 -1.99
C HIS A 294 10.55 -10.78 -2.88
N PRO A 295 11.88 -10.94 -2.83
CA PRO A 295 12.80 -10.19 -3.69
C PRO A 295 12.58 -10.44 -5.20
N GLU A 296 11.95 -11.56 -5.56
CA GLU A 296 11.57 -11.91 -6.92
C GLU A 296 10.43 -11.04 -7.48
N LEU A 297 9.59 -10.46 -6.62
CA LEU A 297 8.57 -9.52 -7.04
C LEU A 297 9.24 -8.18 -7.34
N THR A 298 9.59 -7.94 -8.60
CA THR A 298 10.17 -6.67 -9.05
C THR A 298 9.13 -5.64 -9.44
N ASP A 299 7.90 -6.05 -9.76
CA ASP A 299 6.79 -5.15 -10.10
C ASP A 299 6.21 -4.49 -8.84
N GLU A 300 6.20 -3.15 -8.80
CA GLU A 300 5.77 -2.36 -7.65
C GLU A 300 4.28 -2.53 -7.35
N PHE A 301 3.44 -2.80 -8.36
CA PHE A 301 2.01 -3.01 -8.18
C PHE A 301 1.74 -4.37 -7.53
N ALA A 302 2.41 -5.42 -8.02
CA ALA A 302 2.31 -6.75 -7.44
C ALA A 302 2.77 -6.74 -5.97
N LEU A 303 3.87 -6.05 -5.70
CA LEU A 303 4.37 -5.84 -4.34
C LEU A 303 3.33 -5.13 -3.45
N TYR A 304 2.76 -4.03 -3.94
CA TYR A 304 1.76 -3.25 -3.20
C TYR A 304 0.49 -4.07 -2.93
N PHE A 305 -0.03 -4.82 -3.91
CA PHE A 305 -1.21 -5.67 -3.70
C PHE A 305 -0.95 -6.84 -2.78
N HIS A 306 0.25 -7.43 -2.82
CA HIS A 306 0.62 -8.42 -1.83
C HIS A 306 0.66 -7.83 -0.42
N ALA A 307 1.14 -6.59 -0.26
CA ALA A 307 1.12 -5.89 1.02
C ALA A 307 -0.31 -5.60 1.48
N LEU A 308 -1.22 -5.20 0.59
CA LEU A 308 -2.64 -5.00 0.91
C LEU A 308 -3.34 -6.30 1.30
N GLU A 309 -3.08 -7.42 0.61
CA GLU A 309 -3.58 -8.74 1.00
C GLU A 309 -3.11 -9.09 2.40
N THR A 310 -1.82 -8.92 2.68
CA THR A 310 -1.23 -9.31 3.97
C THR A 310 -1.68 -8.40 5.12
N SER A 311 -1.90 -7.12 4.86
CA SER A 311 -2.26 -6.14 5.90
C SER A 311 -3.76 -6.04 6.17
N LEU A 312 -4.59 -6.15 5.13
CA LEU A 312 -6.03 -5.96 5.21
C LEU A 312 -6.84 -7.24 4.95
N GLY A 313 -6.20 -8.30 4.43
CA GLY A 313 -6.88 -9.54 4.05
C GLY A 313 -7.64 -9.45 2.73
N LEU A 314 -7.29 -8.48 1.86
CA LEU A 314 -7.96 -8.32 0.55
C LEU A 314 -7.67 -9.52 -0.36
N GLY A 315 -8.66 -9.92 -1.15
CA GLY A 315 -8.49 -11.02 -2.08
C GLY A 315 -9.54 -11.02 -3.19
N LEU A 316 -9.22 -11.70 -4.29
CA LEU A 316 -10.10 -11.91 -5.44
C LEU A 316 -10.09 -13.37 -5.88
N PRO A 317 -11.20 -13.90 -6.41
CA PRO A 317 -11.26 -15.25 -6.93
C PRO A 317 -10.64 -15.30 -8.34
N ARG A 318 -9.33 -15.55 -8.40
CA ARG A 318 -8.54 -15.55 -9.63
C ARG A 318 -9.15 -16.44 -10.72
N GLU A 319 -9.34 -17.72 -10.41
CA GLU A 319 -9.88 -18.71 -11.35
C GLU A 319 -11.25 -18.25 -11.88
N ASP A 320 -12.13 -17.76 -11.00
CA ASP A 320 -13.46 -17.32 -11.43
C ASP A 320 -13.43 -16.10 -12.36
N ILE A 321 -12.48 -15.18 -12.17
CA ILE A 321 -12.33 -14.00 -13.02
C ILE A 321 -11.72 -14.39 -14.37
N GLU A 322 -10.68 -15.22 -14.37
CA GLU A 322 -10.01 -15.70 -15.58
C GLU A 322 -10.96 -16.53 -16.45
N GLU A 323 -11.68 -17.50 -15.84
CA GLU A 323 -12.67 -18.35 -16.52
C GLU A 323 -13.99 -17.62 -16.83
N GLY A 324 -14.21 -16.46 -16.21
CA GLY A 324 -15.43 -15.68 -16.36
C GLY A 324 -16.65 -16.26 -15.63
N THR A 325 -16.46 -17.18 -14.69
CA THR A 325 -17.52 -17.72 -13.83
C THR A 325 -17.90 -16.78 -12.68
N VAL A 326 -17.10 -15.75 -12.42
CA VAL A 326 -17.39 -14.70 -11.44
C VAL A 326 -18.76 -14.05 -11.72
N ARG A 327 -19.50 -13.74 -10.66
CA ARG A 327 -20.81 -13.09 -10.78
C ARG A 327 -20.66 -11.71 -11.42
N ALA A 328 -21.55 -11.42 -12.36
CA ALA A 328 -21.54 -10.18 -13.08
C ALA A 328 -22.96 -9.70 -13.38
N ALA A 329 -23.12 -8.39 -13.56
CA ALA A 329 -24.37 -7.79 -13.98
C ALA A 329 -24.09 -6.50 -14.76
N ARG A 330 -24.95 -6.18 -15.72
CA ARG A 330 -24.96 -4.87 -16.38
C ARG A 330 -25.61 -3.84 -15.47
N TRP A 331 -25.43 -2.57 -15.82
CA TRP A 331 -26.24 -1.49 -15.25
C TRP A 331 -27.72 -1.77 -15.49
N ALA A 332 -28.55 -1.48 -14.49
CA ALA A 332 -29.99 -1.42 -14.67
C ALA A 332 -30.31 -0.38 -15.75
N ARG A 333 -31.08 -0.76 -16.77
CA ARG A 333 -31.60 0.22 -17.74
C ARG A 333 -32.61 1.08 -17.01
N ARG A 334 -32.42 2.40 -17.00
CA ARG A 334 -33.55 3.28 -16.76
C ARG A 334 -34.43 3.22 -18.00
N ASP A 335 -35.67 2.78 -17.83
CA ASP A 335 -36.70 3.07 -18.82
C ASP A 335 -36.69 4.59 -19.05
N GLY A 336 -36.54 4.97 -20.33
CA GLY A 336 -36.23 6.34 -20.75
C GLY A 336 -37.30 7.38 -20.44
#